data_AF-A0A2I0I162-F1
#
_entry.id   AF-A0A2I0I162-F1
#
_cell.length_a   1.000
_cell.length_b   1.000
_cell.length_c   1.000
_cell.angle_alpha   90.00
_cell.angle_beta   90.00
_cell.angle_gamma   90.00
#
_symmetry.space_group_name_H-M   'P 1'
#
loop_
_entity.id
_entity.type
_entity.pdbx_description
1 polymer ?
#
loop_
_entity_poly.entity_id
_entity_poly.type
_entity_poly.pdbx_seq_one_letter_code
_entity_poly.pdbx_strand_id
1 'polypeptide(L)'
;MPVPVCSCTGVPRHCYKWGNGGWQSSCCTTTISMYPLPQIPNKRHARVGGRKMSGSVFSKLLSRLAEEGHDLSVPLDLKDYWAKHGTNRYITIK
;
A
#
# COMPACT_ATOMS: atom_id res chain seq x y z
N MET A 1 -3.56 -13.67 8.78
CA MET A 1 -3.76 -13.04 7.47
C MET A 1 -2.39 -12.66 6.92
N PRO A 2 -2.06 -13.08 5.69
CA PRO A 2 -0.74 -12.90 5.09
C PRO A 2 -0.37 -11.43 4.84
N VAL A 3 0.90 -11.16 4.59
CA VAL A 3 1.36 -9.81 4.23
C VAL A 3 0.78 -9.43 2.86
N PRO A 4 0.06 -8.31 2.73
CA PRO A 4 -0.44 -7.86 1.44
C PRO A 4 0.69 -7.57 0.45
N VAL A 5 0.39 -7.66 -0.83
CA VAL A 5 1.35 -7.43 -1.92
C VAL A 5 0.93 -6.24 -2.78
N CYS A 6 1.85 -5.73 -3.58
CA CYS A 6 1.60 -4.76 -4.63
C CYS A 6 2.19 -5.29 -5.95
N SER A 7 1.38 -5.41 -6.99
CA SER A 7 1.84 -5.82 -8.34
C SER A 7 1.99 -4.66 -9.32
N CYS A 8 2.20 -3.43 -8.82
CA CYS A 8 2.29 -2.23 -9.66
C CYS A 8 3.40 -2.30 -10.74
N THR A 9 4.39 -3.19 -10.57
CA THR A 9 5.50 -3.42 -11.52
C THR A 9 5.31 -4.65 -12.41
N GLY A 10 4.14 -5.30 -12.36
CA GLY A 10 3.89 -6.60 -12.98
C GLY A 10 4.35 -7.80 -12.15
N VAL A 11 5.18 -7.58 -11.12
CA VAL A 11 5.63 -8.61 -10.16
C VAL A 11 5.05 -8.29 -8.78
N PRO A 12 4.43 -9.26 -8.09
CA PRO A 12 3.93 -9.06 -6.72
C PRO A 12 5.09 -8.86 -5.75
N ARG A 13 5.08 -7.74 -5.03
CA ARG A 13 6.07 -7.39 -3.99
C ARG A 13 5.38 -7.16 -2.66
N HIS A 14 5.97 -7.65 -1.57
CA HIS A 14 5.39 -7.47 -0.23
C HIS A 14 5.27 -5.99 0.13
N CYS A 15 4.12 -5.58 0.65
CA CYS A 15 3.92 -4.28 1.28
C CYS A 15 4.53 -4.28 2.69
N TYR A 16 4.78 -3.10 3.24
CA TYR A 16 5.29 -2.95 4.60
C TYR A 16 4.27 -2.25 5.50
N LYS A 17 4.35 -2.52 6.80
CA LYS A 17 3.47 -1.89 7.79
C LYS A 17 3.72 -0.39 7.86
N TRP A 18 2.66 0.39 7.99
CA TRP A 18 2.71 1.84 8.10
C TRP A 18 1.71 2.36 9.13
N GLY A 19 2.18 3.17 10.09
CA GLY A 19 1.33 3.76 11.12
C GLY A 19 0.62 2.73 12.00
N ASN A 20 -0.58 3.08 12.50
CA ASN A 20 -1.37 2.19 13.35
C ASN A 20 -2.15 1.16 12.50
N GLY A 21 -1.49 0.04 12.17
CA GLY A 21 -2.10 -1.09 11.46
C GLY A 21 -2.35 -0.87 9.96
N GLY A 22 -1.81 0.20 9.38
CA GLY A 22 -1.89 0.47 7.95
C GLY A 22 -0.80 -0.25 7.14
N TRP A 23 -0.91 -0.11 5.82
CA TRP A 23 0.01 -0.70 4.85
C TRP A 23 0.55 0.34 3.90
N GLN A 24 1.78 0.14 3.43
CA GLN A 24 2.40 0.93 2.39
C GLN A 24 3.02 0.04 1.32
N SER A 25 2.78 0.42 0.07
CA SER A 25 3.35 -0.22 -1.11
C SER A 25 4.86 -0.09 -1.15
N SER A 26 5.54 -1.18 -1.51
CA SER A 26 6.98 -1.24 -1.73
C SER A 26 7.41 -0.97 -3.16
N CYS A 27 6.45 -0.83 -4.09
CA CYS A 27 6.70 -0.85 -5.53
C CYS A 27 5.99 0.26 -6.32
N CYS A 28 5.08 1.03 -5.71
CA CYS A 28 4.41 2.12 -6.40
C CYS A 28 4.21 3.34 -5.51
N THR A 29 4.48 4.51 -6.09
CA THR A 29 4.15 5.84 -5.58
C THR A 29 2.88 6.36 -6.27
N THR A 30 2.62 7.66 -6.18
CA THR A 30 1.56 8.32 -6.95
C THR A 30 1.87 8.38 -8.45
N THR A 31 3.15 8.49 -8.83
CA THR A 31 3.57 8.76 -10.21
C THR A 31 4.49 7.71 -10.82
N ILE A 32 5.09 6.84 -9.99
CA ILE A 32 6.12 5.89 -10.43
C ILE A 32 5.79 4.51 -9.90
N SER A 33 5.91 3.50 -10.76
CA SER A 33 5.87 2.09 -10.39
C SER A 33 7.25 1.47 -10.65
N MET A 34 8.01 1.21 -9.60
CA MET A 34 9.38 0.67 -9.66
C MET A 34 9.72 -0.03 -8.35
N TYR A 35 10.52 -1.10 -8.40
CA TYR A 35 10.99 -1.81 -7.23
C TYR A 35 12.53 -1.98 -7.25
N PRO A 36 13.24 -1.63 -6.16
CA PRO A 36 12.72 -0.92 -4.98
C PRO A 36 12.39 0.55 -5.32
N LEU A 37 11.57 1.20 -4.50
CA LEU A 37 11.28 2.63 -4.67
C LEU A 37 12.58 3.47 -4.66
N PRO A 38 12.67 4.56 -5.45
CA PRO A 38 13.87 5.40 -5.52
C PRO A 38 14.31 5.92 -4.15
N GLN A 39 15.60 6.18 -3.96
CA GLN A 39 16.11 6.81 -2.75
C GLN A 39 15.70 8.29 -2.69
N ILE A 40 15.49 8.82 -1.49
CA ILE A 40 15.24 10.25 -1.28
C ILE A 40 16.60 10.98 -1.32
N PRO A 41 16.82 11.95 -2.23
CA PRO A 41 18.11 12.62 -2.39
C PRO A 41 18.66 13.23 -1.08
N ASN A 42 17.76 13.77 -0.25
CA ASN A 42 18.12 14.50 0.98
C ASN A 42 18.01 13.65 2.25
N LYS A 43 17.80 12.33 2.16
CA LYS A 43 17.73 11.44 3.33
C LYS A 43 18.48 10.14 3.08
N ARG A 44 19.64 10.01 3.74
CA ARG A 44 20.45 8.80 3.72
C ARG A 44 19.63 7.61 4.21
N HIS A 45 19.66 6.50 3.47
CA HIS A 45 18.93 5.25 3.75
C HIS A 45 17.39 5.33 3.69
N ALA A 46 16.80 6.42 3.21
CA ALA A 46 15.36 6.52 3.01
C ALA A 46 14.98 6.38 1.53
N ARG A 47 13.82 5.75 1.26
CA ARG A 47 13.22 5.66 -0.07
C ARG A 47 11.97 6.52 -0.15
N VAL A 48 11.62 6.92 -1.37
CA VAL A 48 10.36 7.62 -1.67
C VAL A 48 9.22 6.77 -1.12
N GLY A 49 8.26 7.42 -0.46
CA GLY A 49 7.10 6.71 0.08
C GLY A 49 6.20 6.18 -1.04
N GLY A 50 5.83 4.90 -0.95
CA GLY A 50 4.79 4.32 -1.80
C GLY A 50 3.36 4.75 -1.42
N ARG A 51 2.36 4.26 -2.16
CA ARG A 51 0.92 4.37 -1.84
C ARG A 51 0.63 3.71 -0.48
N LYS A 52 -0.29 4.28 0.30
CA LYS A 52 -0.56 3.89 1.69
C LYS A 52 -2.02 3.49 1.88
N MET A 53 -2.36 2.83 2.97
CA MET A 53 -3.74 2.58 3.38
C MET A 53 -3.76 2.55 4.90
N SER A 54 -4.69 3.27 5.52
CA SER A 54 -4.83 3.22 6.98
C SER A 54 -5.35 1.86 7.43
N GLY A 55 -5.08 1.49 8.68
CA GLY A 55 -5.61 0.25 9.26
C GLY A 55 -7.14 0.20 9.21
N SER A 56 -7.82 1.32 9.47
CA SER A 56 -9.28 1.40 9.40
C SER A 56 -9.86 1.15 8.00
N VAL A 57 -9.23 1.69 6.95
CA VAL A 57 -9.65 1.45 5.56
C VAL A 57 -9.34 0.01 5.17
N PHE A 58 -8.19 -0.51 5.61
CA PHE A 58 -7.80 -1.87 5.35
C PHE A 58 -8.75 -2.88 6.02
N SER A 59 -9.16 -2.67 7.27
CA SER A 59 -10.17 -3.50 7.93
C SER A 59 -11.51 -3.48 7.18
N LYS A 60 -11.96 -2.31 6.72
CA LYS A 60 -13.18 -2.21 5.90
C LYS A 60 -13.07 -2.97 4.57
N LEU A 61 -11.89 -2.91 3.94
CA LEU A 61 -11.61 -3.68 2.74
C LEU A 61 -11.70 -5.18 3.02
N LEU A 62 -11.09 -5.66 4.11
CA LEU A 62 -11.16 -7.08 4.49
C LEU A 62 -12.59 -7.55 4.73
N SER A 63 -13.40 -6.75 5.45
CA SER A 63 -14.82 -7.08 5.68
C SER A 63 -15.58 -7.19 4.35
N ARG A 64 -15.39 -6.23 3.44
CA ARG A 64 -16.02 -6.26 2.12
C ARG A 64 -15.58 -7.48 1.30
N LEU A 65 -14.28 -7.78 1.26
CA LEU A 65 -13.76 -8.93 0.51
C LEU A 65 -14.26 -10.25 1.10
N ALA A 66 -14.38 -10.36 2.42
CA ALA A 66 -14.98 -11.53 3.07
C ALA A 66 -16.46 -11.69 2.70
N GLU A 67 -17.23 -10.59 2.66
CA GLU A 67 -18.63 -10.59 2.20
C GLU A 67 -18.76 -10.98 0.71
N GLU A 68 -17.80 -10.57 -0.13
CA GLU A 68 -17.68 -10.98 -1.54
C GLU A 68 -17.14 -12.41 -1.70
N GLY A 69 -16.92 -13.15 -0.60
CA GLY A 69 -16.48 -14.55 -0.62
C GLY A 69 -15.01 -14.76 -1.01
N HIS A 70 -14.18 -13.72 -0.96
CA HIS A 70 -12.75 -13.84 -1.24
C HIS A 70 -12.02 -14.57 -0.11
N ASP A 71 -11.07 -15.42 -0.48
CA ASP A 71 -10.19 -16.09 0.47
C ASP A 71 -9.19 -15.09 1.07
N LEU A 72 -9.27 -14.87 2.38
CA LEU A 72 -8.34 -14.01 3.13
C LEU A 72 -7.10 -14.77 3.65
N SER A 73 -6.98 -16.06 3.34
CA SER A 73 -5.79 -16.87 3.61
C SER A 73 -4.65 -16.59 2.63
N VAL A 74 -4.98 -16.04 1.44
CA VAL A 74 -4.01 -15.69 0.39
C VAL A 74 -3.58 -14.22 0.45
N PRO A 75 -2.34 -13.88 0.01
CA PRO A 75 -1.88 -12.49 -0.03
C PRO A 75 -2.77 -11.63 -0.92
N LEU A 76 -3.33 -10.57 -0.36
CA LEU A 76 -4.13 -9.60 -1.10
C LEU A 76 -3.24 -8.65 -1.90
N ASP A 77 -3.47 -8.55 -3.20
CA ASP A 77 -2.85 -7.52 -4.02
C ASP A 77 -3.60 -6.20 -3.87
N LEU A 78 -2.94 -5.22 -3.26
CA LEU A 78 -3.53 -3.93 -2.97
C LEU A 78 -3.47 -2.96 -4.15
N LYS A 79 -2.86 -3.34 -5.30
CA LYS A 79 -2.67 -2.48 -6.48
C LYS A 79 -3.93 -1.69 -6.85
N ASP A 80 -5.07 -2.36 -6.93
CA ASP A 80 -6.34 -1.78 -7.37
C ASP A 80 -7.18 -1.21 -6.22
N TYR A 81 -6.82 -1.53 -4.97
CA TYR A 81 -7.49 -1.06 -3.76
C TYR A 81 -6.86 0.20 -3.17
N TRP A 82 -5.65 0.59 -3.61
CA TRP A 82 -5.10 1.90 -3.29
C TRP A 82 -6.04 2.99 -3.81
N ALA A 83 -6.37 3.97 -2.97
CA ALA A 83 -7.23 5.07 -3.40
C ALA A 83 -6.60 5.79 -4.61
N LYS A 84 -7.33 5.84 -5.73
CA LYS A 84 -6.94 6.59 -6.94
C LYS A 84 -6.78 8.09 -6.65
N HIS A 85 -7.56 8.61 -5.70
CA HIS A 85 -7.39 9.94 -5.12
C HIS A 85 -6.64 9.85 -3.78
N GLY A 86 -5.31 9.83 -3.86
CA GLY A 86 -4.38 10.18 -2.78
C GLY A 86 -4.61 9.49 -1.42
N THR A 87 -3.82 8.47 -1.13
CA THR A 87 -3.81 7.82 0.20
C THR A 87 -3.04 8.62 1.25
N ASN A 88 -3.20 9.94 1.25
CA ASN A 88 -2.65 10.87 2.22
C ASN A 88 -3.67 11.98 2.47
N ARG A 89 -4.86 11.62 2.97
CA ARG A 89 -5.79 12.61 3.54
C ARG A 89 -5.38 13.10 4.95
N TYR A 90 -4.20 12.71 5.43
CA TYR A 90 -3.64 13.11 6.73
C TYR A 90 -2.22 13.70 6.66
N ILE A 91 -1.84 14.29 5.52
CA ILE A 91 -0.82 15.34 5.56
C ILE A 91 -1.58 16.60 5.18
N THR A 92 -1.92 17.38 6.20
CA THR A 92 -2.58 18.68 6.09
C THR A 92 -1.97 19.48 4.94
N ILE A 93 -2.78 19.95 4.00
CA ILE A 93 -2.42 21.13 3.22
C ILE A 93 -3.06 22.30 3.97
N LYS A 94 -2.19 23.13 4.55
CA LYS A 94 -2.37 24.16 5.59
C LYS A 94 -2.27 23.64 7.02
#